data_AF-A0A8J5V6L1-F1
#
_entry.id   AF-A0A8J5V6L1-F1
#
_cell.length_a   1.000
_cell.length_b   1.000
_cell.length_c   1.000
_cell.angle_alpha   90.00
_cell.angle_beta   90.00
_cell.angle_gamma   90.00
#
_symmetry.space_group_name_H-M   'P 1'
#
loop_
_entity.id
_entity.type
_entity.pdbx_description
1 polymer ?
#
loop_
_entity_poly.entity_id
_entity_poly.type
_entity_poly.pdbx_seq_one_letter_code
_entity_poly.pdbx_strand_id
1 'polypeptide(L)'
;MLDDYPMAVVGTAGRGLIIYQLEGTPQEFKRIESPLKYQHRCVAIFKDKKKVPNGYALGSVEGRVAIQYVNPVNPKDNFTFKCHRSNGTPNGYQDIYAVNDIAFHPVHGTLATVGSDGTFSFWDKDARTKLKPSEPMEQPITCCCFNHNGQIFAYAVSYDWSKGHEFYNPMKKNYIFLRSCYEELKPRSTS
;
A
#
# COMPACT_ATOMS: atom_id res chain seq x y z
N MET A 1 15.38 5.84 -22.65
CA MET A 1 14.68 6.35 -21.44
C MET A 1 15.26 5.56 -20.29
N LEU A 2 16.29 6.08 -19.61
CA LEU A 2 16.77 5.43 -18.40
C LEU A 2 15.75 5.75 -17.31
N ASP A 3 15.12 4.72 -16.77
CA ASP A 3 14.34 4.83 -15.55
C ASP A 3 15.32 5.16 -14.41
N ASP A 4 15.56 6.44 -14.16
CA ASP A 4 16.29 6.87 -12.98
C ASP A 4 15.44 6.49 -11.75
N TYR A 5 15.88 5.44 -11.06
CA TYR A 5 15.42 5.07 -9.73
C TYR A 5 16.42 5.61 -8.71
N PRO A 6 16.37 6.90 -8.32
CA PRO A 6 17.37 7.48 -7.43
C PRO A 6 17.24 7.03 -5.97
N MET A 7 16.22 6.21 -5.64
CA MET A 7 15.86 5.94 -4.26
C MET A 7 15.38 4.51 -4.05
N ALA A 8 15.83 3.89 -2.96
CA ALA A 8 15.24 2.68 -2.39
C ALA A 8 14.80 2.92 -0.94
N VAL A 9 13.75 2.22 -0.52
CA VAL A 9 13.25 2.22 0.87
C VAL A 9 13.14 0.78 1.33
N VAL A 10 13.77 0.48 2.48
CA VAL A 10 13.83 -0.87 3.05
C VAL A 10 13.21 -0.85 4.45
N GLY A 11 12.14 -1.64 4.61
CA GLY A 11 11.56 -1.99 5.91
C GLY A 11 12.17 -3.29 6.44
N THR A 12 12.40 -3.38 7.75
CA THR A 12 13.07 -4.52 8.39
C THR A 12 12.30 -5.00 9.62
N ALA A 13 12.69 -6.17 10.16
CA ALA A 13 12.26 -6.59 11.48
C ALA A 13 12.63 -5.54 12.55
N GLY A 14 11.94 -5.54 13.69
CA GLY A 14 12.12 -4.50 14.71
C GLY A 14 11.64 -3.10 14.29
N ARG A 15 10.87 -3.00 13.20
CA ARG A 15 10.35 -1.74 12.62
C ARG A 15 11.44 -0.78 12.15
N GLY A 16 12.62 -1.28 11.81
CA GLY A 16 13.68 -0.46 11.21
C GLY A 16 13.29 -0.04 9.79
N LEU A 17 13.53 1.23 9.45
CA LEU A 17 13.21 1.81 8.15
C LEU A 17 14.39 2.65 7.65
N ILE A 18 14.86 2.33 6.45
CA ILE A 18 16.08 2.89 5.86
C ILE A 18 15.80 3.36 4.44
N ILE A 19 16.21 4.58 4.12
CA ILE A 19 16.22 5.12 2.76
C ILE A 19 17.66 5.06 2.24
N TYR A 20 17.82 4.66 0.99
CA TYR A 20 19.07 4.66 0.25
C TYR A 20 18.96 5.59 -0.95
N GLN A 21 20.03 6.31 -1.25
CA GLN A 21 20.22 6.95 -2.55
C GLN A 21 20.94 5.99 -3.48
N LEU A 22 20.60 6.03 -4.77
CA LEU A 22 21.12 5.09 -5.76
C LEU A 22 21.98 5.76 -6.83
N GLU A 23 22.06 7.10 -6.87
CA GLU A 23 22.98 7.79 -7.78
C GLU A 23 24.44 7.47 -7.47
N GLY A 24 25.16 7.07 -8.52
CA GLY A 24 26.56 6.65 -8.41
C GLY A 24 26.66 5.29 -7.71
N THR A 25 27.07 5.31 -6.44
CA THR A 25 27.19 4.10 -5.62
C THR A 25 26.05 4.08 -4.60
N PRO A 26 25.24 3.00 -4.54
CA PRO A 26 24.19 2.87 -3.54
C PRO A 26 24.73 3.05 -2.13
N GLN A 27 24.14 4.00 -1.39
CA GLN A 27 24.55 4.29 -0.02
C GLN A 27 23.34 4.66 0.84
N GLU A 28 23.45 4.38 2.13
CA GLU A 28 22.44 4.77 3.11
C GLU A 28 22.28 6.30 3.09
N PHE A 29 21.05 6.76 2.90
CA PHE A 29 20.70 8.16 2.92
C PHE A 29 20.16 8.59 4.29
N LYS A 30 19.23 7.80 4.86
CA LYS A 30 18.58 8.15 6.12
C LYS A 30 17.99 6.93 6.83
N ARG A 31 18.17 6.85 8.15
CA ARG A 31 17.39 5.99 9.06
C ARG A 31 16.22 6.76 9.65
N ILE A 32 15.05 6.14 9.66
CA ILE A 32 13.80 6.77 10.06
C ILE A 32 13.18 5.99 11.21
N GLU A 33 12.77 6.69 12.26
CA GLU A 33 11.90 6.10 13.28
C GLU A 33 10.55 5.78 12.64
N SER A 34 10.10 4.52 12.75
CA SER A 34 8.90 4.11 12.05
C SER A 34 7.66 4.90 12.49
N PRO A 35 6.85 5.41 11.54
CA PRO A 35 5.57 6.06 11.85
C PRO A 35 4.48 5.05 12.25
N LEU A 36 4.76 3.75 12.22
CA LEU A 36 3.84 2.67 12.54
C LEU A 36 4.29 1.95 13.82
N LYS A 37 3.31 1.60 14.66
CA LYS A 37 3.58 0.97 15.96
C LYS A 37 3.79 -0.54 15.86
N TYR A 38 3.30 -1.16 14.78
CA TYR A 38 3.33 -2.61 14.57
C TYR A 38 4.24 -2.99 13.41
N GLN A 39 4.44 -4.30 13.22
CA GLN A 39 5.30 -4.87 12.20
C GLN A 39 4.98 -4.31 10.79
N HIS A 40 6.03 -3.95 10.06
CA HIS A 40 5.93 -3.55 8.65
C HIS A 40 5.59 -4.76 7.79
N ARG A 41 4.82 -4.56 6.72
CA ARG A 41 4.43 -5.64 5.81
C ARG A 41 4.80 -5.33 4.36
N CYS A 42 4.55 -4.12 3.89
CA CYS A 42 4.77 -3.71 2.51
C CYS A 42 5.17 -2.22 2.44
N VAL A 43 5.86 -1.84 1.36
CA VAL A 43 6.32 -0.47 1.13
C VAL A 43 6.26 -0.15 -0.36
N ALA A 44 5.82 1.06 -0.72
CA ALA A 44 5.77 1.51 -2.10
C ALA A 44 6.22 2.97 -2.21
N ILE A 45 7.18 3.25 -3.09
CA ILE A 45 7.65 4.61 -3.37
C ILE A 45 6.63 5.33 -4.24
N PHE A 46 6.37 6.60 -3.93
CA PHE A 46 5.60 7.49 -4.79
C PHE A 46 6.46 8.64 -5.31
N LYS A 47 6.07 9.12 -6.49
CA LYS A 47 6.74 10.21 -7.21
C LYS A 47 5.93 11.50 -7.09
N ASP A 48 6.60 12.62 -7.23
CA ASP A 48 5.96 13.92 -7.38
C ASP A 48 5.42 14.15 -8.81
N LYS A 49 4.92 15.35 -9.08
CA LYS A 49 4.42 15.74 -10.41
C LYS A 49 5.50 15.73 -11.51
N LYS A 50 6.77 15.88 -11.13
CA LYS A 50 7.94 15.82 -12.03
C LYS A 50 8.45 14.39 -12.22
N LYS A 51 7.73 13.39 -11.69
CA LYS A 51 8.09 11.96 -11.73
C LYS A 51 9.40 11.64 -10.99
N VAL A 52 9.77 12.47 -10.02
CA VAL A 52 10.90 12.25 -9.12
C VAL A 52 10.40 11.58 -7.84
N PRO A 53 11.06 10.51 -7.32
CA PRO A 53 10.71 9.94 -6.02
C PRO A 53 10.72 10.99 -4.91
N ASN A 54 9.63 11.07 -4.16
CA ASN A 54 9.43 12.12 -3.13
C ASN A 54 8.98 11.56 -1.78
N GLY A 55 8.57 10.28 -1.74
CA GLY A 55 8.14 9.65 -0.51
C GLY A 55 7.76 8.20 -0.71
N TYR A 56 7.18 7.61 0.33
CA TYR A 56 6.72 6.23 0.32
C TYR A 56 5.45 6.05 1.15
N ALA A 57 4.66 5.05 0.77
CA ALA A 57 3.62 4.47 1.60
C ALA A 57 4.20 3.24 2.30
N LEU A 58 3.91 3.09 3.59
CA LEU A 58 4.32 1.93 4.41
C LEU A 58 3.07 1.28 5.00
N GLY A 59 2.86 -0.01 4.74
CA GLY A 59 1.79 -0.81 5.30
C GLY A 59 2.25 -1.63 6.51
N SER A 60 1.32 -1.87 7.44
CA SER A 60 1.56 -2.69 8.63
C SER A 60 0.53 -3.80 8.78
N VAL A 61 0.80 -4.69 9.72
CA VAL A 61 -0.12 -5.77 10.11
C VAL A 61 -1.37 -5.28 10.88
N GLU A 62 -1.44 -3.99 11.26
CA GLU A 62 -2.54 -3.44 12.08
C GLU A 62 -3.60 -2.66 11.27
N GLY A 63 -3.79 -2.99 9.99
CA GLY A 63 -4.78 -2.31 9.14
C GLY A 63 -4.53 -0.80 9.08
N ARG A 64 -3.28 -0.43 8.81
CA ARG A 64 -2.82 0.96 8.79
C ARG A 64 -1.71 1.16 7.76
N VAL A 65 -1.81 2.27 7.04
CA VAL A 65 -0.79 2.76 6.12
C VAL A 65 -0.30 4.12 6.59
N ALA A 66 1.01 4.34 6.51
CA ALA A 66 1.64 5.64 6.67
C ALA A 66 2.05 6.21 5.31
N ILE A 67 1.78 7.49 5.08
CA ILE A 67 2.33 8.28 3.97
C ILE A 67 3.46 9.13 4.54
N GLN A 68 4.67 8.97 4.00
CA GLN A 68 5.86 9.70 4.44
C GLN A 68 6.56 10.33 3.24
N TYR A 69 6.75 11.64 3.29
CA TYR A 69 7.63 12.37 2.40
C TYR A 69 9.06 12.30 2.93
N VAL A 70 10.04 12.20 2.03
CA VAL A 70 11.46 12.12 2.42
C VAL A 70 11.92 13.43 3.04
N ASN A 71 11.56 14.54 2.39
CA ASN A 71 11.86 15.91 2.80
C ASN A 71 10.55 16.72 2.86
N PRO A 72 9.71 16.50 3.90
CA PRO A 72 8.45 17.23 4.03
C PRO A 72 8.73 18.71 4.27
N VAL A 73 8.03 19.59 3.54
CA VAL A 73 8.06 21.04 3.82
C VAL A 73 7.30 21.32 5.11
N ASN A 74 6.16 20.65 5.30
CA ASN A 74 5.38 20.71 6.53
C ASN A 74 5.34 19.32 7.18
N PRO A 75 5.74 19.15 8.46
CA PRO A 75 5.65 17.87 9.15
C PRO A 75 4.24 17.24 9.14
N LYS A 76 3.18 18.05 9.02
CA LYS A 76 1.78 17.59 8.91
C LYS A 76 1.46 16.91 7.57
N ASP A 77 2.33 17.01 6.56
CA ASP A 77 2.21 16.30 5.28
C ASP A 77 2.43 14.80 5.46
N ASN A 78 3.18 14.41 6.49
CA ASN A 78 3.30 13.03 6.93
C ASN A 78 2.08 12.65 7.77
N PHE A 79 1.39 11.56 7.41
CA PHE A 79 0.21 11.11 8.14
C PHE A 79 0.02 9.60 8.06
N THR A 80 -0.91 9.08 8.84
CA THR A 80 -1.35 7.68 8.74
C THR A 80 -2.85 7.60 8.59
N PHE A 81 -3.35 6.54 7.98
CA PHE A 81 -4.78 6.26 7.87
C PHE A 81 -5.08 4.79 8.13
N LYS A 82 -6.25 4.53 8.70
CA LYS A 82 -6.76 3.18 8.95
C LYS A 82 -7.35 2.59 7.66
N CYS A 83 -7.12 1.32 7.42
CA CYS A 83 -7.62 0.54 6.29
C CYS A 83 -7.76 -0.94 6.69
N HIS A 84 -8.41 -1.76 5.86
CA HIS A 84 -8.53 -3.20 6.09
C HIS A 84 -9.03 -3.55 7.51
N ARG A 85 -10.20 -3.04 7.86
CA ARG A 85 -10.89 -3.22 9.14
C ARG A 85 -12.35 -3.52 8.87
N SER A 86 -12.97 -4.36 9.70
CA SER A 86 -14.41 -4.62 9.57
C SER A 86 -15.23 -3.35 9.75
N ASN A 87 -16.33 -3.25 9.02
CA ASN A 87 -17.31 -2.20 9.24
C ASN A 87 -18.06 -2.49 10.54
N GLY A 88 -18.06 -1.52 11.45
CA GLY A 88 -18.73 -1.64 12.74
C GLY A 88 -18.08 -2.65 13.70
N THR A 89 -18.83 -2.99 14.74
CA THR A 89 -18.40 -3.88 15.84
C THR A 89 -19.48 -4.92 16.14
N PRO A 90 -19.77 -5.86 15.21
CA PRO A 90 -20.88 -6.80 15.35
C PRO A 90 -20.78 -7.65 16.62
N ASN A 91 -19.56 -7.96 17.08
CA ASN A 91 -19.30 -8.74 18.30
C ASN A 91 -18.72 -7.89 19.44
N GLY A 92 -18.95 -6.57 19.43
CA GLY A 92 -18.38 -5.63 20.40
C GLY A 92 -16.90 -5.28 20.18
N TYR A 93 -16.27 -5.84 19.15
CA TYR A 93 -14.93 -5.50 18.69
C TYR A 93 -14.89 -5.28 17.17
N GLN A 94 -13.90 -4.53 16.70
CA GLN A 94 -13.63 -4.33 15.28
C GLN A 94 -12.45 -5.23 14.87
N ASP A 95 -12.66 -6.07 13.86
CA ASP A 95 -11.59 -6.87 13.30
C ASP A 95 -10.60 -5.97 12.53
N ILE A 96 -9.32 -6.25 12.70
CA ILE A 96 -8.21 -5.54 12.09
C ILE A 96 -7.38 -6.55 11.30
N TYR A 97 -7.08 -6.23 10.05
CA TYR A 97 -6.41 -7.12 9.11
C TYR A 97 -5.10 -6.51 8.62
N ALA A 98 -4.16 -7.35 8.21
CA ALA A 98 -2.90 -6.86 7.67
C ALA A 98 -3.08 -6.20 6.31
N VAL A 99 -2.27 -5.17 6.04
CA VAL A 99 -2.11 -4.61 4.70
C VAL A 99 -1.05 -5.44 3.99
N ASN A 100 -1.46 -6.30 3.06
CA ASN A 100 -0.56 -7.26 2.41
C ASN A 100 0.31 -6.58 1.35
N ASP A 101 -0.25 -5.64 0.58
CA ASP A 101 0.48 -4.97 -0.49
C ASP A 101 -0.07 -3.58 -0.80
N ILE A 102 0.77 -2.73 -1.40
CA ILE A 102 0.47 -1.35 -1.78
C ILE A 102 1.07 -1.07 -3.16
N ALA A 103 0.29 -0.49 -4.07
CA ALA A 103 0.76 -0.07 -5.38
C ALA A 103 0.29 1.35 -5.71
N PHE A 104 1.18 2.18 -6.27
CA PHE A 104 0.81 3.51 -6.79
C PHE A 104 0.43 3.42 -8.27
N HIS A 105 -0.64 4.11 -8.64
CA HIS A 105 -1.03 4.23 -10.04
C HIS A 105 0.01 5.07 -10.81
N PRO A 106 0.60 4.56 -11.90
CA PRO A 106 1.76 5.18 -12.55
C PRO A 106 1.46 6.56 -13.16
N VAL A 107 0.21 6.78 -13.56
CA VAL A 107 -0.27 8.06 -14.11
C VAL A 107 -0.78 9.01 -13.00
N HIS A 108 -1.81 8.60 -12.26
CA HIS A 108 -2.55 9.44 -11.32
C HIS A 108 -1.88 9.73 -9.97
N GLY A 109 -0.92 8.90 -9.51
CA GLY A 109 -0.28 9.09 -8.19
C GLY A 109 -1.17 8.75 -6.98
N THR A 110 -2.40 8.30 -7.22
CA THR A 110 -3.26 7.61 -6.25
C THR A 110 -2.73 6.21 -5.98
N LEU A 111 -3.25 5.54 -4.95
CA LEU A 111 -2.75 4.23 -4.53
C LEU A 111 -3.86 3.20 -4.32
N ALA A 112 -3.51 1.94 -4.53
CA ALA A 112 -4.26 0.78 -4.12
C ALA A 112 -3.62 0.16 -2.88
N THR A 113 -4.45 -0.33 -1.96
CA THR A 113 -4.04 -1.20 -0.84
C THR A 113 -4.86 -2.49 -0.91
N VAL A 114 -4.24 -3.62 -0.58
CA VAL A 114 -4.91 -4.93 -0.48
C VAL A 114 -4.61 -5.58 0.86
N GLY A 115 -5.54 -6.37 1.40
CA GLY A 115 -5.40 -6.86 2.76
C GLY A 115 -5.98 -8.24 3.05
N SER A 116 -5.70 -8.69 4.28
CA SER A 116 -6.16 -9.98 4.81
C SER A 116 -7.67 -10.07 5.01
N ASP A 117 -8.38 -8.95 4.90
CA ASP A 117 -9.84 -8.87 4.90
C ASP A 117 -10.45 -9.30 3.55
N GLY A 118 -9.62 -9.64 2.56
CA GLY A 118 -10.07 -10.04 1.24
C GLY A 118 -10.56 -8.85 0.39
N THR A 119 -10.20 -7.61 0.76
CA THR A 119 -10.62 -6.42 0.01
C THR A 119 -9.44 -5.67 -0.56
N PHE A 120 -9.70 -4.91 -1.63
CA PHE A 120 -8.83 -3.83 -2.06
C PHE A 120 -9.52 -2.48 -1.82
N SER A 121 -8.74 -1.42 -1.65
CA SER A 121 -9.25 -0.05 -1.61
C SER A 121 -8.34 0.87 -2.42
N PHE A 122 -8.94 1.80 -3.16
CA PHE A 122 -8.26 2.89 -3.85
C PHE A 122 -8.34 4.16 -3.02
N TRP A 123 -7.26 4.93 -3.01
CA TRP A 123 -7.07 6.09 -2.15
C TRP A 123 -6.42 7.23 -2.91
N ASP A 124 -6.81 8.45 -2.54
CA ASP A 124 -6.11 9.66 -2.88
C ASP A 124 -5.40 10.18 -1.63
N LYS A 125 -4.07 10.10 -1.63
CA LYS A 125 -3.25 10.53 -0.49
C LYS A 125 -3.18 12.06 -0.36
N ASP A 126 -3.34 12.80 -1.45
CA ASP A 126 -3.22 14.25 -1.46
C ASP A 126 -4.53 14.87 -0.97
N ALA A 127 -5.67 14.36 -1.43
CA ALA A 127 -6.99 14.72 -0.91
C ALA A 127 -7.33 14.02 0.43
N ARG A 128 -6.51 13.05 0.87
CA ARG A 128 -6.73 12.21 2.06
C ARG A 128 -8.10 11.51 2.07
N THR A 129 -8.53 11.00 0.91
CA THR A 129 -9.85 10.38 0.72
C THR A 129 -9.75 8.94 0.24
N LYS A 130 -10.72 8.11 0.64
CA LYS A 130 -10.95 6.81 0.00
C LYS A 130 -11.75 7.04 -1.27
N LEU A 131 -11.25 6.55 -2.40
CA LEU A 131 -11.92 6.65 -3.70
C LEU A 131 -12.94 5.53 -3.88
N LYS A 132 -12.52 4.28 -3.66
CA LYS A 132 -13.35 3.10 -3.89
C LYS A 132 -12.92 1.90 -3.05
N PRO A 133 -13.80 1.30 -2.23
CA PRO A 133 -13.60 -0.05 -1.70
C PRO A 133 -14.08 -1.12 -2.70
N SER A 134 -13.52 -2.33 -2.62
CA SER A 134 -14.08 -3.52 -3.26
C SER A 134 -15.10 -4.22 -2.35
N GLU A 135 -15.86 -5.14 -2.94
CA GLU A 135 -16.52 -6.19 -2.16
C GLU A 135 -15.46 -7.15 -1.59
N PRO A 136 -15.74 -7.80 -0.44
CA PRO A 136 -14.86 -8.83 0.11
C PRO A 136 -14.81 -10.09 -0.77
N MET A 137 -13.61 -10.63 -0.97
CA MET A 137 -13.38 -11.91 -1.61
C MET A 137 -13.46 -13.06 -0.58
N GLU A 138 -13.56 -14.31 -1.07
CA GLU A 138 -13.65 -15.50 -0.21
C GLU A 138 -12.34 -15.86 0.54
N GLN A 139 -11.25 -15.19 0.20
CA GLN A 139 -9.91 -15.34 0.75
C GLN A 139 -9.19 -13.98 0.76
N PRO A 140 -8.10 -13.83 1.53
CA PRO A 140 -7.24 -12.65 1.48
C PRO A 140 -6.80 -12.25 0.07
N ILE A 141 -6.54 -10.96 -0.11
CA ILE A 141 -5.82 -10.48 -1.29
C ILE A 141 -4.35 -10.32 -0.91
N THR A 142 -3.47 -11.06 -1.56
CA THR A 142 -2.08 -11.26 -1.10
C THR A 142 -1.07 -10.34 -1.75
N CYS A 143 -1.31 -9.92 -2.98
CA CYS A 143 -0.46 -8.98 -3.71
C CYS A 143 -1.25 -8.27 -4.80
N CYS A 144 -0.74 -7.12 -5.25
CA CYS A 144 -1.33 -6.38 -6.34
C CYS A 144 -0.31 -5.55 -7.14
N CYS A 145 -0.67 -5.20 -8.37
CA CYS A 145 0.13 -4.29 -9.18
C CYS A 145 -0.70 -3.60 -10.26
N PHE A 146 -0.11 -2.58 -10.88
CA PHE A 146 -0.65 -1.94 -12.08
C PHE A 146 0.21 -2.29 -13.30
N ASN A 147 -0.40 -2.38 -14.47
CA ASN A 147 0.36 -2.36 -15.72
C ASN A 147 0.97 -0.96 -15.97
N HIS A 148 1.88 -0.87 -16.95
CA HIS A 148 2.71 0.33 -17.15
C HIS A 148 1.94 1.65 -17.34
N ASN A 149 0.74 1.59 -17.94
CA ASN A 149 -0.11 2.77 -18.18
C ASN A 149 -1.25 2.91 -17.16
N GLY A 150 -1.36 2.01 -16.18
CA GLY A 150 -2.39 2.02 -15.13
C GLY A 150 -3.79 1.66 -15.59
N GLN A 151 -3.98 1.18 -16.82
CA GLN A 151 -5.30 0.76 -17.29
C GLN A 151 -5.78 -0.51 -16.57
N ILE A 152 -4.87 -1.39 -16.17
CA ILE A 152 -5.18 -2.67 -15.54
C ILE A 152 -4.59 -2.71 -14.12
N PHE A 153 -5.45 -2.97 -13.15
CA PHE A 153 -5.09 -3.38 -11.80
C PHE A 153 -5.20 -4.90 -11.69
N ALA A 154 -4.10 -5.56 -11.32
CA ALA A 154 -4.05 -6.98 -11.06
C ALA A 154 -3.98 -7.24 -9.56
N TYR A 155 -4.68 -8.27 -9.07
CA TYR A 155 -4.62 -8.68 -7.67
C TYR A 155 -4.81 -10.20 -7.51
N ALA A 156 -4.10 -10.79 -6.56
CA ALA A 156 -4.16 -12.22 -6.28
C ALA A 156 -5.02 -12.52 -5.05
N VAL A 157 -5.95 -13.47 -5.18
CA VAL A 157 -6.79 -13.98 -4.08
C VAL A 157 -6.24 -15.33 -3.66
N SER A 158 -5.69 -15.40 -2.45
CA SER A 158 -4.99 -16.57 -1.91
C SER A 158 -4.90 -16.48 -0.38
N TYR A 159 -4.65 -17.59 0.29
CA TYR A 159 -4.42 -17.59 1.73
C TYR A 159 -3.05 -16.99 2.07
N ASP A 160 -3.01 -16.01 2.97
CA ASP A 160 -1.80 -15.22 3.32
C ASP A 160 -1.13 -15.64 4.63
N TRP A 161 -1.55 -16.77 5.20
CA TRP A 161 -1.08 -17.28 6.49
C TRP A 161 -1.39 -16.39 7.70
N SER A 162 -2.27 -15.40 7.56
CA SER A 162 -2.64 -14.47 8.64
C SER A 162 -3.23 -15.15 9.88
N LYS A 163 -3.71 -16.40 9.76
CA LYS A 163 -4.24 -17.21 10.86
C LYS A 163 -3.50 -18.54 11.05
N GLY A 164 -2.32 -18.70 10.45
CA GLY A 164 -1.51 -19.90 10.57
C GLY A 164 -2.06 -21.15 9.85
N HIS A 165 -1.35 -22.27 10.02
CA HIS A 165 -1.61 -23.50 9.26
C HIS A 165 -3.02 -24.08 9.46
N GLU A 166 -3.65 -23.85 10.62
CA GLU A 166 -4.98 -24.37 10.96
C GLU A 166 -6.08 -23.87 10.03
N PHE A 167 -5.89 -22.69 9.42
CA PHE A 167 -6.85 -22.07 8.51
C PHE A 167 -6.47 -22.24 7.04
N TYR A 168 -5.35 -22.90 6.74
CA TYR A 168 -4.98 -23.21 5.37
C TYR A 168 -5.85 -24.34 4.82
N ASN A 169 -6.50 -24.08 3.69
CA ASN A 169 -7.28 -25.09 2.98
C ASN A 169 -6.66 -25.35 1.59
N PRO A 170 -5.99 -26.50 1.38
CA PRO A 170 -5.35 -26.81 0.09
C PRO A 170 -6.35 -27.05 -1.04
N MET A 171 -7.65 -27.23 -0.74
CA MET A 171 -8.71 -27.40 -1.74
C MET A 171 -9.25 -26.07 -2.26
N LYS A 172 -8.99 -24.94 -1.58
CA LYS A 172 -9.37 -23.62 -2.09
C LYS A 172 -8.43 -23.20 -3.22
N LYS A 173 -9.01 -22.76 -4.33
CA LYS A 173 -8.24 -22.30 -5.50
C LYS A 173 -7.65 -20.91 -5.25
N ASN A 174 -6.50 -20.67 -5.86
CA ASN A 174 -5.91 -19.34 -5.96
C ASN A 174 -6.34 -18.70 -7.27
N TYR A 175 -6.62 -17.40 -7.25
CA TYR A 175 -7.03 -16.65 -8.43
C TYR A 175 -6.16 -15.42 -8.63
N ILE A 176 -5.97 -15.04 -9.90
CA ILE A 176 -5.45 -13.73 -10.28
C ILE A 176 -6.57 -13.03 -11.05
N PHE A 177 -6.99 -11.87 -10.57
CA PHE A 177 -8.01 -11.06 -11.20
C PHE A 177 -7.38 -9.84 -11.85
N LEU A 178 -7.96 -9.42 -12.98
CA LEU A 178 -7.60 -8.20 -13.70
C LEU A 178 -8.81 -7.27 -13.74
N ARG A 179 -8.61 -5.99 -13.45
CA ARG A 179 -9.66 -4.97 -13.40
C ARG A 179 -9.25 -3.75 -14.22
N SER A 180 -10.12 -3.31 -15.13
CA SER A 180 -9.99 -1.97 -15.72
C SER A 180 -10.30 -0.92 -14.66
N CYS A 181 -9.33 -0.06 -14.34
CA CYS A 181 -9.38 0.77 -13.13
C CYS A 181 -9.03 2.24 -13.35
N TYR A 182 -8.66 2.64 -14.57
CA TYR A 182 -8.10 3.96 -14.84
C TYR A 182 -8.94 5.11 -14.26
N GLU A 183 -10.24 5.17 -14.61
CA GLU A 183 -11.14 6.22 -14.10
C GLU A 183 -11.45 6.08 -12.59
N GLU A 184 -11.36 4.88 -12.02
CA GLU A 184 -11.64 4.65 -10.58
C GLU A 184 -10.52 5.19 -9.68
N LEU A 185 -9.32 5.35 -10.23
CA LEU A 185 -8.12 5.88 -9.55
C LEU A 185 -7.82 7.32 -9.91
N LYS A 186 -8.64 7.97 -10.74
CA LYS A 186 -8.50 9.39 -11.04
C LYS A 186 -8.94 10.23 -9.83
N PRO A 187 -8.08 11.16 -9.33
CA PRO A 187 -8.47 12.11 -8.29
C PRO A 187 -9.75 12.85 -8.66
N ARG A 188 -10.62 13.12 -7.67
CA ARG A 188 -11.75 14.01 -7.89
C ARG A 188 -11.23 15.43 -8.10
N SER A 189 -11.72 16.11 -9.11
CA SER A 189 -11.44 17.54 -9.29
C SER A 189 -11.93 18.30 -8.07
N THR A 190 -11.02 19.00 -7.38
CA THR A 190 -11.38 20.01 -6.40
C THR A 190 -12.07 21.14 -7.17
N SER A 191 -13.39 21.29 -6.98
CA SER A 191 -14.12 22.49 -7.35
C SER A 191 -13.66 23.69 -6.52
#